data_AF-A0A6I9YEM2-F1
#
_entry.id   AF-A0A6I9YEM2-F1
#
_cell.length_a   1.000
_cell.length_b   1.000
_cell.length_c   1.000
_cell.angle_alpha   90.00
_cell.angle_beta   90.00
_cell.angle_gamma   90.00
#
_symmetry.space_group_name_H-M   'P 1'
#
loop_
_entity.id
_entity.type
_entity.pdbx_description
1 polymer ?
#
loop_
_entity_poly.entity_id
_entity_poly.type
_entity_poly.pdbx_seq_one_letter_code
_entity_poly.pdbx_strand_id
1 'polypeptide(L)'
;MFEEVPINIKNSYLINVLLWELEKKSAVVNRHELLSLASNNHLSKTLQLLMDRVDEMSQDIVKYNTYLRNTSKQQQQKHQYQQRRQQENLQRQSRGEPPLPEEDLNKLFKPPQPPPRMDSLLIAGQINSYSRNIKEFTAQNLGKLFLAQSLQEHNN
;
A
#
# COMPACT_ATOMS: atom_id res chain seq x y z
N MET A 1 6.16 8.05 0.10
CA MET A 1 6.88 7.40 1.21
C MET A 1 8.31 7.07 0.79
N PHE A 2 8.50 6.52 -0.40
CA PHE A 2 9.82 6.37 -1.00
C PHE A 2 10.02 7.43 -2.10
N GLU A 3 11.22 7.96 -2.16
CA GLU A 3 11.68 8.85 -3.22
C GLU A 3 12.58 8.03 -4.16
N GLU A 4 12.28 8.06 -5.46
CA GLU A 4 13.10 7.39 -6.46
C GLU A 4 14.20 8.33 -6.92
N VAL A 5 15.45 7.97 -6.60
CA VAL A 5 16.62 8.72 -7.04
C VAL A 5 17.02 8.24 -8.43
N PRO A 6 17.22 9.14 -9.41
CA PRO A 6 17.61 8.75 -10.76
C PRO A 6 19.00 8.10 -10.76
N ILE A 7 19.13 7.02 -11.53
CA ILE A 7 20.40 6.30 -11.68
C ILE A 7 21.22 6.99 -12.79
N ASN A 8 22.31 7.65 -12.42
CA ASN A 8 23.22 8.29 -13.36
C ASN A 8 24.48 7.45 -13.56
N ILE A 9 24.60 6.80 -14.73
CA ILE A 9 25.77 6.01 -15.09
C ILE A 9 26.86 6.94 -15.65
N LYS A 10 28.04 6.93 -15.02
CA LYS A 10 29.23 7.68 -15.47
C LYS A 10 30.38 6.70 -15.68
N ASN A 11 30.97 6.70 -16.88
CA ASN A 11 32.13 5.89 -17.22
C ASN A 11 33.38 6.76 -17.30
N SER A 12 34.52 6.19 -16.92
CA SER A 12 35.82 6.81 -17.20
C SER A 12 36.14 6.71 -18.70
N TYR A 13 37.01 7.59 -19.19
CA TYR A 13 37.44 7.56 -20.59
C TYR A 13 38.07 6.22 -20.99
N LEU A 14 38.79 5.56 -20.07
CA LEU A 14 39.39 4.24 -20.30
C LEU A 14 38.32 3.15 -20.43
N ILE A 15 37.27 3.19 -19.61
CA ILE A 15 36.14 2.24 -19.72
C ILE A 15 35.42 2.42 -21.06
N ASN A 16 35.28 3.66 -21.55
CA ASN A 16 34.69 3.89 -22.87
C ASN A 16 35.56 3.26 -23.98
N VAL A 17 36.89 3.47 -23.96
CA VAL A 17 37.80 2.84 -24.95
C VAL A 17 37.71 1.31 -24.90
N LEU A 18 37.64 0.74 -23.70
CA LEU A 18 37.48 -0.69 -23.51
C LEU A 18 36.13 -1.21 -24.05
N LEU A 19 35.03 -0.48 -23.83
CA LEU A 19 33.71 -0.83 -24.39
C LEU A 19 33.74 -0.86 -25.92
N TRP A 20 34.42 0.10 -26.55
CA TRP A 20 34.60 0.13 -28.01
C TRP A 20 35.42 -1.05 -28.53
N GLU A 21 36.48 -1.45 -27.81
CA GLU A 21 37.27 -2.61 -28.18
C GLU A 21 36.48 -3.92 -27.98
N LEU A 22 35.71 -4.01 -26.90
CA LEU A 22 34.83 -5.15 -26.62
C LEU A 22 33.73 -5.30 -27.66
N GLU A 23 33.12 -4.22 -28.12
CA GLU A 23 32.10 -4.27 -29.18
C GLU A 23 32.65 -4.87 -30.48
N LYS A 24 33.92 -4.58 -30.82
CA LYS A 24 34.58 -5.12 -32.02
C LYS A 24 35.04 -6.56 -31.86
N LYS A 25 35.44 -6.95 -30.65
CA LYS A 25 36.00 -8.29 -30.37
C LYS A 25 34.95 -9.30 -29.90
N SER A 26 33.80 -8.84 -29.41
CA SER A 26 32.69 -9.68 -28.98
C SER A 26 31.88 -10.16 -30.20
N ALA A 27 31.32 -11.36 -30.09
CA ALA A 27 30.25 -11.77 -30.99
C ALA A 27 29.03 -10.84 -30.81
N VAL A 28 28.22 -10.70 -31.88
CA VAL A 28 26.99 -9.90 -31.85
C VAL A 28 26.07 -10.41 -30.74
N VAL A 29 25.90 -9.61 -29.70
CA VAL A 29 24.93 -9.92 -28.63
C VAL A 29 23.54 -9.60 -29.18
N ASN A 30 22.78 -10.64 -29.49
CA ASN A 30 21.40 -10.50 -29.95
C ASN A 30 20.50 -10.03 -28.80
N ARG A 31 20.28 -8.71 -28.70
CA ARG A 31 19.35 -8.08 -27.73
C ARG A 31 17.87 -8.17 -28.15
N HIS A 32 17.46 -9.29 -28.74
CA HIS A 32 16.10 -9.46 -29.30
C HIS A 32 15.07 -9.68 -28.18
N GLU A 33 15.50 -10.06 -26.98
CA GLU A 33 14.66 -10.28 -25.81
C GLU A 33 13.81 -9.05 -25.44
N LEU A 34 14.34 -7.84 -25.68
CA LEU A 34 13.59 -6.60 -25.42
C LEU A 34 12.37 -6.46 -26.33
N LEU A 35 12.40 -7.00 -27.54
CA LEU A 35 11.28 -6.99 -28.49
C LEU A 35 10.40 -8.25 -28.40
N SER A 36 10.71 -9.16 -27.46
CA SER A 36 9.88 -10.35 -27.25
C SER A 36 8.47 -9.97 -26.81
N LEU A 37 7.48 -10.48 -27.55
CA LEU A 37 6.06 -10.41 -27.20
C LEU A 37 5.65 -11.51 -26.22
N ALA A 38 6.48 -12.55 -26.04
CA ALA A 38 6.21 -13.69 -25.18
C ALA A 38 6.55 -13.37 -23.70
N SER A 39 5.79 -12.45 -23.09
CA SER A 39 6.03 -11.99 -21.71
C SER A 39 4.89 -12.30 -20.74
N ASN A 40 3.96 -13.19 -21.10
CA ASN A 40 2.69 -13.37 -20.38
C ASN A 40 2.86 -13.83 -18.91
N ASN A 41 3.93 -14.59 -18.63
CA ASN A 41 4.22 -15.11 -17.29
C ASN A 41 4.62 -14.02 -16.27
N HIS A 42 5.24 -12.93 -16.72
CA HIS A 42 5.65 -11.85 -15.83
C HIS A 42 4.42 -11.06 -15.33
N LEU A 43 3.54 -10.68 -16.26
CA LEU A 43 2.31 -9.96 -15.93
C LEU A 43 1.41 -10.75 -15.00
N SER A 44 1.21 -12.04 -15.28
CA SER A 44 0.38 -12.92 -14.44
C SER A 44 0.90 -12.97 -13.00
N LYS A 45 2.21 -13.13 -12.80
CA LYS A 45 2.81 -13.11 -11.46
C LYS A 45 2.68 -11.76 -10.76
N THR A 46 2.93 -10.65 -11.46
CA THR A 46 2.79 -9.31 -10.87
C THR A 46 1.34 -9.00 -10.49
N LEU A 47 0.37 -9.45 -11.29
CA LEU A 47 -1.05 -9.34 -10.95
C LEU A 47 -1.44 -10.22 -9.75
N GLN A 48 -0.92 -11.44 -9.65
CA GLN A 48 -1.14 -12.30 -8.49
C GLN A 48 -0.61 -11.65 -7.20
N LEU A 49 0.61 -11.14 -7.22
CA LEU A 49 1.19 -10.43 -6.07
C LEU A 49 0.41 -9.17 -5.70
N LEU A 50 -0.17 -8.48 -6.69
CA LEU A 50 -1.05 -7.34 -6.44
C LEU A 50 -2.35 -7.76 -5.76
N MET A 51 -2.99 -8.86 -6.22
CA MET A 51 -4.20 -9.39 -5.59
C MET A 51 -3.94 -9.76 -4.12
N ASP A 52 -2.84 -10.46 -3.84
CA ASP A 52 -2.47 -10.85 -2.48
C ASP A 52 -2.34 -9.62 -1.55
N ARG A 53 -1.71 -8.54 -2.02
CA ARG A 53 -1.57 -7.31 -1.21
C ARG A 53 -2.87 -6.54 -1.06
N VAL A 54 -3.75 -6.56 -2.05
CA VAL A 54 -5.08 -5.95 -1.93
C VAL A 54 -5.94 -6.72 -0.92
N ASP A 55 -5.86 -8.04 -0.90
CA ASP A 55 -6.57 -8.88 0.08
C ASP A 55 -6.06 -8.63 1.50
N GLU A 56 -4.75 -8.55 1.71
CA GLU A 56 -4.17 -8.15 2.99
C GLU A 56 -4.64 -6.75 3.43
N MET A 57 -4.67 -5.78 2.51
CA MET A 57 -5.18 -4.43 2.81
C MET A 57 -6.66 -4.45 3.20
N SER A 58 -7.47 -5.28 2.54
CA SER A 58 -8.89 -5.47 2.85
C SER A 58 -9.08 -6.01 4.27
N GLN A 59 -8.29 -7.01 4.66
CA GLN A 59 -8.33 -7.55 6.03
C GLN A 59 -7.98 -6.48 7.07
N ASP A 60 -6.97 -5.66 6.81
CA ASP A 60 -6.59 -4.57 7.72
C ASP A 60 -7.66 -3.47 7.81
N ILE A 61 -8.35 -3.17 6.72
CA ILE A 61 -9.50 -2.26 6.73
C ILE A 61 -10.62 -2.82 7.62
N VAL A 62 -10.92 -4.11 7.53
CA VAL A 62 -11.94 -4.76 8.37
C VAL A 62 -11.57 -4.69 9.85
N LYS A 63 -10.30 -4.95 10.20
CA LYS A 63 -9.80 -4.80 11.59
C LYS A 63 -9.97 -3.36 12.08
N TYR A 64 -9.61 -2.37 11.26
CA TYR A 64 -9.74 -0.96 11.59
C TYR A 64 -11.22 -0.53 11.77
N ASN A 65 -12.11 -0.98 10.88
CA ASN A 65 -13.54 -0.72 10.99
C ASN A 65 -14.14 -1.32 12.28
N THR A 66 -13.67 -2.51 12.68
CA THR A 66 -14.08 -3.15 13.93
C THR A 66 -13.61 -2.34 15.14
N TYR A 67 -12.36 -1.87 15.12
CA TYR A 67 -11.83 -0.95 16.13
C TYR A 67 -12.67 0.33 16.26
N LEU A 68 -13.04 0.96 15.14
CA LEU A 68 -13.89 2.17 15.14
C LEU A 68 -15.28 1.89 15.74
N ARG A 69 -15.90 0.77 15.38
CA ARG A 69 -17.20 0.36 15.95
C ARG A 69 -17.12 0.14 17.46
N ASN A 70 -16.07 -0.53 17.93
CA ASN A 70 -15.86 -0.79 19.36
C ASN A 70 -15.62 0.50 20.14
N THR A 71 -14.81 1.41 19.59
CA THR A 71 -14.54 2.73 20.18
C THR A 71 -15.81 3.56 20.29
N SER A 72 -16.60 3.61 19.22
CA SER A 72 -17.88 4.34 19.20
C SER A 72 -18.88 3.79 20.23
N LYS A 73 -19.03 2.45 20.29
CA LYS A 73 -19.88 1.80 21.31
C LYS A 73 -19.43 2.13 22.73
N GLN A 74 -18.13 2.07 23.00
CA GLN A 74 -17.61 2.39 24.33
C GLN A 74 -17.82 3.86 24.68
N GLN A 75 -17.66 4.77 23.72
CA GLN A 75 -17.90 6.20 23.92
C GLN A 75 -19.38 6.47 24.24
N GLN A 76 -20.31 5.79 23.56
CA GLN A 76 -21.74 5.85 23.88
C GLN A 76 -22.05 5.32 25.28
N GLN A 77 -21.49 4.17 25.66
CA GLN A 77 -21.66 3.61 27.01
C GLN A 77 -21.12 4.54 28.10
N LYS A 78 -19.93 5.13 27.89
CA LYS A 78 -19.34 6.11 28.78
C LYS A 78 -20.24 7.34 28.93
N HIS A 79 -20.79 7.85 27.83
CA HIS A 79 -21.70 8.99 27.86
C HIS A 79 -23.01 8.69 28.60
N GLN A 80 -23.63 7.53 28.35
CA GLN A 80 -24.83 7.10 29.08
C GLN A 80 -24.57 6.90 30.57
N TYR A 81 -23.43 6.30 30.94
CA TYR A 81 -23.03 6.12 32.33
C TYR A 81 -22.85 7.47 33.04
N GLN A 82 -22.16 8.42 32.40
CA GLN A 82 -22.00 9.79 32.92
C GLN A 82 -23.35 10.50 33.11
N GLN A 83 -24.26 10.41 32.14
CA GLN A 83 -25.59 11.02 32.27
C GLN A 83 -26.39 10.42 33.43
N ARG A 84 -26.40 9.09 33.59
CA ARG A 84 -27.10 8.43 34.71
C ARG A 84 -26.52 8.87 36.06
N ARG A 85 -25.20 8.95 36.19
CA ARG A 85 -24.52 9.40 37.41
C ARG A 85 -24.85 10.85 37.74
N GLN A 86 -24.91 11.74 36.74
CA GLN A 86 -25.33 13.13 36.94
C GLN A 86 -26.78 13.20 37.44
N GLN A 87 -27.70 12.45 36.85
CA GLN A 87 -29.10 12.42 37.28
C GLN A 87 -29.26 11.89 38.71
N GLU A 88 -28.53 10.84 39.08
CA GLU A 88 -28.56 10.29 40.44
C GLU A 88 -27.97 11.27 41.47
N ASN A 89 -26.86 11.93 41.14
CA ASN A 89 -26.26 12.95 42.00
C ASN A 89 -27.20 14.15 42.21
N LEU A 90 -27.92 14.59 41.17
CA LEU A 90 -28.93 15.65 41.29
C LEU A 90 -30.09 15.24 42.22
N GLN A 91 -30.54 13.98 42.16
CA GLN A 91 -31.58 13.47 43.07
C GLN A 91 -31.11 13.32 44.51
N ARG A 92 -29.83 12.96 44.74
CA ARG A 92 -29.27 12.89 46.10
C ARG A 92 -29.07 14.28 46.70
N GLN A 93 -28.68 15.26 45.89
CA GLN A 93 -28.58 16.66 46.31
C GLN A 93 -29.91 17.23 46.79
N SER A 94 -31.03 16.92 46.12
CA SER A 94 -32.36 17.36 46.57
C SER A 94 -32.84 16.69 47.85
N ARG A 95 -32.26 15.53 48.21
CA ARG A 95 -32.50 14.81 49.47
C ARG A 95 -31.51 15.16 50.59
N GLY A 96 -30.53 16.01 50.31
CA GLY A 96 -29.49 16.40 51.29
C GLY A 96 -28.42 15.34 51.54
N GLU A 97 -28.31 14.30 50.70
CA GLU A 97 -27.26 13.28 50.79
C GLU A 97 -25.99 13.71 50.01
N PRO A 98 -24.78 13.34 50.48
CA PRO A 98 -23.55 13.62 49.74
C PRO A 98 -23.50 12.88 48.39
N PRO A 99 -22.91 13.49 47.35
CA PRO A 99 -22.81 12.90 46.02
C PRO A 99 -21.97 11.62 46.02
N LEU A 100 -22.26 10.72 45.07
CA LEU A 100 -21.52 9.46 44.95
C LEU A 100 -20.04 9.71 44.63
N PRO A 101 -19.11 8.89 45.17
CA PRO A 101 -17.67 9.03 44.93
C PRO A 101 -17.33 9.04 43.43
N GLU A 102 -16.37 9.88 43.04
CA GLU A 102 -15.85 9.91 41.67
C GLU A 102 -15.07 8.63 41.38
N GLU A 103 -15.72 7.68 40.71
CA GLU A 103 -15.03 6.53 40.14
C GLU A 103 -14.23 7.00 38.93
N ASP A 104 -12.98 6.54 38.87
CA ASP A 104 -12.05 6.87 37.80
C ASP A 104 -12.53 6.22 36.49
N LEU A 105 -13.24 6.99 35.67
CA LEU A 105 -13.91 6.52 34.44
C LEU A 105 -12.95 5.82 33.46
N ASN A 106 -11.65 6.14 33.54
CA ASN A 106 -10.61 5.53 32.73
C ASN A 106 -10.24 4.11 33.20
N LYS A 107 -10.48 3.77 34.48
CA LYS A 107 -10.36 2.39 34.98
C LYS A 107 -11.53 1.52 34.55
N LEU A 108 -12.73 2.10 34.47
CA LEU A 108 -13.97 1.39 34.11
C LEU A 108 -14.14 1.22 32.59
N PHE A 109 -13.79 2.23 31.80
CA PHE A 109 -13.86 2.21 30.33
C PHE A 109 -12.46 2.36 29.73
N LYS A 110 -11.71 1.26 29.69
CA LYS A 110 -10.37 1.23 29.07
C LYS A 110 -10.48 1.42 27.55
N PRO A 111 -9.85 2.45 26.96
CA PRO A 111 -9.87 2.65 25.51
C PRO A 111 -9.33 1.41 24.79
N PRO A 112 -10.02 0.88 23.76
CA PRO A 112 -9.46 -0.16 22.93
C PRO A 112 -8.15 0.35 22.30
N GLN A 113 -7.17 -0.55 22.15
CA GLN A 113 -5.91 -0.19 21.51
C GLN A 113 -6.11 -0.07 19.99
N PRO A 114 -5.62 1.01 19.36
CA PRO A 114 -5.69 1.15 17.92
C PRO A 114 -4.82 0.09 17.23
N PRO A 115 -5.27 -0.49 16.10
CA PRO A 115 -4.43 -1.39 15.32
C PRO A 115 -3.22 -0.62 14.76
N PRO A 116 -2.04 -1.25 14.65
CA PRO A 116 -0.85 -0.65 14.04
C PRO A 116 -1.13 -0.14 12.62
N ARG A 117 -0.64 1.06 12.28
CA ARG A 117 -0.90 1.71 10.97
C ARG A 117 0.29 1.63 10.01
N MET A 118 1.46 1.22 10.49
CA MET A 118 2.68 1.13 9.69
C MET A 118 2.54 0.07 8.58
N ASP A 119 2.04 -1.11 8.91
CA ASP A 119 1.87 -2.20 7.95
C ASP A 119 0.90 -1.82 6.83
N SER A 120 -0.20 -1.16 7.17
CA SER A 120 -1.16 -0.62 6.18
C SER A 120 -0.51 0.39 5.22
N LEU A 121 0.41 1.23 5.72
CA LEU A 121 1.15 2.18 4.88
C LEU A 121 2.15 1.47 3.95
N LEU A 122 2.82 0.43 4.44
CA LEU A 122 3.74 -0.39 3.65
C LEU A 122 3.02 -1.16 2.54
N ILE A 123 1.87 -1.78 2.86
CA ILE A 123 1.03 -2.49 1.89
C ILE A 123 0.55 -1.54 0.79
N ALA A 124 0.12 -0.32 1.16
CA ALA A 124 -0.26 0.70 0.18
C ALA A 124 0.91 1.10 -0.74
N GLY A 125 2.13 1.18 -0.21
CA GLY A 125 3.34 1.41 -0.99
C GLY A 125 3.63 0.29 -1.99
N GLN A 126 3.49 -0.96 -1.57
CA GLN A 126 3.68 -2.13 -2.43
C GLN A 126 2.63 -2.20 -3.56
N ILE A 127 1.36 -1.94 -3.24
CA ILE A 127 0.27 -1.85 -4.23
C ILE A 127 0.59 -0.81 -5.30
N ASN A 128 1.10 0.36 -4.89
CA ASN A 128 1.49 1.41 -5.82
C ASN A 128 2.66 0.98 -6.73
N SER A 129 3.68 0.34 -6.17
CA SER A 129 4.82 -0.20 -6.95
C SER A 129 4.37 -1.24 -7.97
N TYR A 130 3.53 -2.20 -7.57
CA TYR A 130 3.00 -3.19 -8.51
C TYR A 130 2.13 -2.55 -9.60
N SER A 131 1.29 -1.57 -9.25
CA SER A 131 0.50 -0.82 -10.24
C SER A 131 1.39 -0.09 -11.26
N ARG A 132 2.48 0.53 -10.80
CA ARG A 132 3.45 1.19 -11.68
C ARG A 132 4.13 0.19 -12.62
N ASN A 133 4.64 -0.92 -12.08
CA ASN A 133 5.29 -1.96 -12.88
C ASN A 133 4.35 -2.53 -13.96
N ILE A 134 3.07 -2.75 -13.61
CA ILE A 134 2.06 -3.21 -14.58
C ILE A 134 1.87 -2.16 -15.68
N LYS A 135 1.74 -0.87 -15.34
CA LYS A 135 1.58 0.20 -16.33
C LYS A 135 2.77 0.29 -17.28
N GLU A 136 3.99 0.25 -16.75
CA GLU A 136 5.22 0.28 -17.55
C GLU A 136 5.30 -0.94 -18.48
N PHE A 137 5.01 -2.13 -17.96
CA PHE A 137 4.98 -3.35 -18.73
C PHE A 137 3.92 -3.32 -19.85
N THR A 138 2.71 -2.83 -19.56
CA THR A 138 1.66 -2.68 -20.57
C THR A 138 2.05 -1.67 -21.65
N ALA A 139 2.62 -0.52 -21.27
CA ALA A 139 3.09 0.49 -22.22
C ALA A 139 4.18 -0.06 -23.15
N GLN A 140 5.15 -0.80 -22.60
CA GLN A 140 6.20 -1.44 -23.40
C GLN A 140 5.62 -2.47 -24.37
N ASN A 141 4.73 -3.35 -23.93
CA ASN A 141 4.15 -4.37 -24.82
C ASN A 141 3.26 -3.77 -25.90
N LEU A 142 2.52 -2.71 -25.59
CA LEU A 142 1.73 -1.99 -26.58
C LEU A 142 2.63 -1.42 -27.69
N GLY A 143 3.76 -0.80 -27.32
CA GLY A 143 4.75 -0.33 -28.30
C GLY A 143 5.32 -1.46 -29.17
N LYS A 144 5.63 -2.62 -28.57
CA LYS A 144 6.11 -3.80 -29.32
C LYS A 144 5.05 -4.34 -30.29
N LEU A 145 3.78 -4.36 -29.89
CA LEU A 145 2.67 -4.80 -30.74
C LEU A 145 2.49 -3.88 -31.95
N PHE A 146 2.53 -2.57 -31.76
CA PHE A 146 2.46 -1.62 -32.87
C PHE A 146 3.64 -1.76 -33.83
N LEU A 147 4.86 -1.94 -33.31
CA LEU A 147 6.03 -2.19 -34.15
C LEU A 147 5.88 -3.48 -34.97
N ALA A 148 5.38 -4.56 -34.36
CA ALA A 148 5.13 -5.81 -35.05
C ALA A 148 4.03 -5.68 -36.13
N GLN A 149 2.96 -4.93 -35.83
CA GLN A 149 1.89 -4.65 -36.80
C GLN A 149 2.41 -3.88 -38.01
N SER A 150 3.14 -2.78 -37.81
CA SER A 150 3.69 -2.00 -38.93
C SER A 150 4.64 -2.83 -39.80
N LEU A 151 5.40 -3.74 -39.20
CA LEU A 151 6.31 -4.62 -39.91
C LEU A 151 5.57 -5.71 -40.72
N GLN A 152 4.41 -6.16 -40.24
CA GLN A 152 3.52 -7.08 -40.96
C GLN A 152 2.76 -6.37 -42.09
N GLU A 153 2.26 -5.15 -41.86
CA GLU A 153 1.54 -4.35 -42.85
C GLU A 153 2.41 -3.96 -44.04
N HIS A 154 3.71 -3.71 -43.84
CA HIS A 154 4.66 -3.47 -44.95
C HIS A 154 5.02 -4.73 -45.75
N ASN A 155 4.82 -5.92 -45.18
CA ASN A 155 5.15 -7.19 -45.83
C ASN A 155 3.99 -7.77 -46.67
N ASN A 156 2.80 -7.15 -46.61
CA ASN A 156 1.63 -7.46 -47.44
C ASN A 156 1.43 -6.37 -48.50
#